data_AF-A0A7V9FWQ7-F1
#
_entry.id   AF-A0A7V9FWQ7-F1
#
_cell.length_a   1.000
_cell.length_b   1.000
_cell.length_c   1.000
_cell.angle_alpha   90.00
_cell.angle_beta   90.00
_cell.angle_gamma   90.00
#
_symmetry.space_group_name_H-M   'P 1'
#
loop_
_entity.id
_entity.type
_entity.pdbx_description
1 polymer ?
#
loop_
_entity_poly.entity_id
_entity_poly.type
_entity_poly.pdbx_seq_one_letter_code
_entity_poly.pdbx_strand_id
1 'polypeptide(L)' 'MTPATGSTIRRLADLEPATLALMHGSSFTGDCAAALRRLADGYDARLRDATTRGA' A
#
# COMPACT_ATOMS: atom_id res chain seq x y z
N MET A 1 0.70 8.20 -9.58
CA MET A 1 0.69 6.79 -9.13
C MET A 1 0.90 5.90 -10.34
N THR A 2 1.69 4.84 -10.21
CA THR A 2 1.93 3.90 -11.31
C THR A 2 1.16 2.60 -11.08
N PRO A 3 0.79 1.85 -12.14
CA PRO A 3 0.13 0.55 -12.00
C PRO A 3 0.91 -0.46 -11.14
N ALA A 4 2.23 -0.32 -11.04
CA ALA A 4 3.08 -1.20 -10.24
C ALA A 4 3.01 -0.92 -8.72
N THR A 5 2.43 0.20 -8.28
CA THR A 5 2.43 0.62 -6.88
C THR A 5 1.77 -0.42 -5.97
N GLY A 6 0.54 -0.86 -6.30
CA GLY A 6 -0.18 -1.87 -5.51
C GLY A 6 0.55 -3.21 -5.43
N SER A 7 1.07 -3.71 -6.56
CA SER A 7 1.84 -4.96 -6.60
C SER A 7 3.12 -4.92 -5.75
N THR A 8 3.78 -3.77 -5.70
CA THR A 8 5.02 -3.61 -4.93
C THR A 8 4.74 -3.60 -3.44
N ILE A 9 3.67 -2.94 -3.00
CA ILE A 9 3.25 -2.94 -1.59
C ILE A 9 2.81 -4.34 -1.15
N ARG A 10 2.12 -5.10 -2.02
CA ARG A 10 1.77 -6.51 -1.73
C ARG A 10 3.01 -7.38 -1.52
N ARG A 11 4.04 -7.26 -2.36
CA ARG A 11 5.32 -7.95 -2.16
C ARG A 11 6.00 -7.60 -0.84
N LEU A 12 5.86 -6.36 -0.36
CA LEU A 12 6.37 -5.99 0.97
C LEU A 12 5.55 -6.63 2.09
N ALA A 13 4.23 -6.79 1.92
CA ALA A 13 3.37 -7.46 2.89
C ALA A 13 3.71 -8.95 3.03
N ASP A 14 4.13 -9.59 1.94
CA ASP A 14 4.54 -11.00 1.92
C ASP A 14 5.84 -11.27 2.69
N LEU A 15 6.60 -10.23 3.04
CA LEU A 15 7.76 -10.34 3.94
C LEU A 15 7.36 -10.40 5.43
N GLU A 16 6.07 -10.33 5.73
CA GLU A 16 5.50 -10.36 7.09
C GLU A 16 6.25 -9.44 8.09
N PRO A 17 6.35 -8.13 7.80
CA PRO A 17 7.06 -7.22 8.69
C PRO A 17 6.35 -7.13 10.05
N ALA A 18 7.12 -7.08 11.14
CA ALA A 18 6.58 -6.88 12.48
C ALA A 18 6.37 -5.39 12.84
N THR A 19 7.13 -4.51 12.18
CA THR A 19 7.10 -3.06 12.41
C THR A 19 7.28 -2.31 11.08
N LEU A 20 6.45 -1.29 10.85
CA LEU A 20 6.59 -0.34 9.74
C LEU A 20 7.22 0.95 10.25
N ALA A 21 8.41 1.27 9.75
CA ALA A 21 9.04 2.58 9.92
C ALA A 21 8.61 3.48 8.74
N LEU A 22 7.76 4.46 9.02
CA LEU A 22 7.36 5.45 8.02
C LEU A 22 8.45 6.51 7.87
N MET A 23 8.60 7.05 6.66
CA MET A 23 9.56 8.14 6.41
C MET A 23 9.23 9.39 7.22
N HIS A 24 7.94 9.66 7.47
CA HIS A 24 7.46 10.72 8.34
C HIS A 24 6.37 10.18 9.25
N GLY A 25 6.46 10.51 10.55
CA GLY A 25 5.51 10.07 11.57
C GLY A 25 6.06 8.97 12.47
N SER A 26 5.17 8.38 13.26
CA SER A 26 5.49 7.29 14.18
C SER A 26 5.64 5.96 13.46
N SER A 27 6.52 5.10 13.99
CA SER A 27 6.55 3.70 13.58
C SER A 27 5.30 2.97 14.07
N PHE A 28 4.86 1.95 13.34
CA PHE A 28 3.70 1.13 13.69
C PHE A 28 4.15 -0.32 13.92
N THR A 29 3.76 -0.91 15.03
CA THR A 29 4.01 -2.32 15.37
C THR A 29 2.66 -3.00 15.59
N GLY A 30 2.44 -4.13 14.90
CA GLY A 30 1.15 -4.82 14.86
C GLY A 30 1.00 -5.63 13.57
N ASP A 31 -0.23 -5.78 13.08
CA ASP A 31 -0.49 -6.48 11.81
C ASP A 31 -0.12 -5.62 10.59
N CYS A 32 1.18 -5.49 10.36
CA CYS A 32 1.74 -4.67 9.31
C CYS A 32 1.48 -5.25 7.93
N ALA A 33 1.44 -6.58 7.81
CA ALA A 33 1.09 -7.24 6.55
C ALA A 33 -0.34 -6.87 6.13
N ALA A 34 -1.32 -6.92 7.04
CA ALA A 34 -2.67 -6.45 6.73
C ALA A 34 -2.73 -4.94 6.45
N ALA A 35 -1.95 -4.12 7.17
CA ALA A 35 -1.88 -2.68 6.91
C ALA A 35 -1.38 -2.39 5.48
N LEU A 36 -0.31 -3.06 5.05
CA LEU A 36 0.23 -2.94 3.69
C LEU A 36 -0.76 -3.42 2.62
N ARG A 37 -1.46 -4.55 2.85
CA ARG A 37 -2.49 -5.04 1.91
C ARG A 37 -3.61 -4.02 1.72
N ARG A 38 -4.14 -3.46 2.82
CA ARG A 38 -5.17 -2.40 2.77
C ARG A 38 -4.68 -1.15 2.05
N LEU A 39 -3.42 -0.77 2.26
CA LEU A 39 -2.80 0.36 1.56
C LEU A 39 -2.72 0.10 0.05
N ALA A 40 -2.33 -1.11 -0.37
CA ALA A 40 -2.30 -1.50 -1.77
C ALA A 40 -3.69 -1.39 -2.41
N ASP A 41 -4.73 -1.92 -1.75
CA ASP A 41 -6.12 -1.85 -2.23
C ASP A 41 -6.61 -0.41 -2.37
N GLY A 42 -6.27 0.45 -1.40
CA GLY A 42 -6.59 1.87 -1.43
C GLY A 42 -5.90 2.62 -2.57
N TYR A 43 -4.71 2.20 -2.97
CA TYR A 43 -4.04 2.75 -4.15
C TYR A 43 -4.64 2.21 -5.46
N ASP A 44 -4.98 0.93 -5.53
CA ASP A 44 -5.63 0.35 -6.71
C ASP A 44 -6.99 1.02 -6.99
N ALA A 45 -7.75 1.35 -5.94
CA ALA A 45 -8.99 2.12 -6.08
C ALA A 45 -8.76 3.51 -6.66
N ARG A 46 -7.81 4.28 -6.10
CA ARG A 46 -7.49 5.63 -6.60
C ARG A 46 -6.95 5.63 -8.03
N LEU A 47 -6.18 4.62 -8.40
CA LEU A 47 -5.68 4.48 -9.76
C LEU A 47 -6.83 4.24 -10.73
N ARG A 48 -7.75 3.32 -10.41
CA ARG A 48 -8.96 3.08 -11.20
C ARG A 48 -9.78 4.36 -11.36
N ASP A 49 -10.03 5.09 -10.26
CA ASP A 49 -10.80 6.34 -10.30
C ASP A 49 -10.12 7.43 -11.12
N ALA A 50 -8.78 7.48 -11.11
CA ALA A 50 -8.02 8.44 -11.90
C ALA A 50 -8.06 8.09 -13.40
N THR A 51 -8.01 6.81 -13.76
CA THR A 51 -8.19 6.34 -15.14
C THR A 51 -9.60 6.64 -15.63
N THR A 52 -10.64 6.45 -14.82
CA THR A 52 -12.03 6.73 -15.18
C THR A 52 -12.32 8.23 -15.35
N ARG A 53 -11.62 9.12 -14.62
CA ARG A 53 -11.78 10.59 -14.75
C ARG A 53 -10.99 11.21 -15.91
N GLY A 54 -10.13 10.45 -16.58
CA GLY A 54 -9.33 10.90 -17.71
C GLY A 54 -9.83 10.43 -19.08
N ALA A 55 -10.92 9.66 -19.11
CA ALA A 55 -11.60 9.17 -20.32
C ALA A 55 -12.91 9.93 -20.55
#